data_AF-A0A8T3KPH8-F1
#
_entry.id   AF-A0A8T3KPH8-F1
#
_cell.length_a   1.000
_cell.length_b   1.000
_cell.length_c   1.000
_cell.angle_alpha   90.00
_cell.angle_beta   90.00
_cell.angle_gamma   90.00
#
_symmetry.space_group_name_H-M   'P 1'
#
loop_
_entity.id
_entity.type
_entity.pdbx_description
1 polymer ?
#
loop_
_entity_poly.entity_id
_entity_poly.type
_entity_poly.pdbx_seq_one_letter_code
_entity_poly.pdbx_strand_id
1 'polypeptide(L)'
;MTRYKAIILLICIAAALMFTGCARKGTPAAPAVQDGNIPGDDAQVIGETQKRIEVGTVQEFYEAIGPDREIVLQPGVYLLSELKDEKETNPHVLLFNRLGDVELTIQGVENLSIAGLGEKPVEFLSQPRNANIMVFNEVKGIKLSNLRIGHSPEKSICSEGVLKLNS
;
A
#
# COMPACT_ATOMS: atom_id res chain seq x y z
N MET A 1 -21.88 -24.08 44.76
CA MET A 1 -21.23 -25.39 44.59
C MET A 1 -19.99 -25.18 43.70
N THR A 2 -18.85 -24.88 44.32
CA THR A 2 -17.64 -25.76 44.45
C THR A 2 -16.74 -25.66 43.21
N ARG A 3 -15.81 -24.71 43.12
CA ARG A 3 -14.41 -24.76 43.62
C ARG A 3 -13.61 -25.97 43.14
N TYR A 4 -12.96 -25.87 41.99
CA TYR A 4 -11.78 -26.67 41.65
C TYR A 4 -10.51 -25.81 41.79
N LYS A 5 -10.00 -25.80 43.02
CA LYS A 5 -8.59 -25.59 43.35
C LYS A 5 -7.97 -26.98 43.46
N ALA A 6 -6.98 -27.33 42.65
CA ALA A 6 -5.93 -28.30 42.99
C ALA A 6 -4.86 -28.32 41.87
N ILE A 7 -3.72 -27.67 42.07
CA ILE A 7 -2.46 -28.32 42.50
C ILE A 7 -1.75 -28.98 41.31
N ILE A 8 -0.82 -28.25 40.68
CA ILE A 8 0.39 -28.86 40.12
C ILE A 8 1.59 -28.10 40.70
N LEU A 9 2.47 -28.92 41.26
CA LEU A 9 3.48 -28.68 42.27
C LEU A 9 4.77 -28.08 41.66
N LEU A 10 5.30 -27.11 42.40
CA LEU A 10 6.65 -26.52 42.32
C LEU A 10 7.78 -27.55 42.44
N ILE A 11 8.86 -27.39 41.66
CA ILE A 11 10.24 -27.65 42.12
C ILE A 11 11.14 -26.48 41.68
N CYS A 12 11.63 -25.75 42.68
CA CYS A 12 12.69 -24.74 42.62
C CYS A 12 14.06 -25.40 42.41
N ILE A 13 14.98 -24.77 41.66
CA ILE A 13 16.38 -24.60 42.13
C ILE A 13 16.89 -23.23 41.66
N ALA A 14 17.38 -22.47 42.62
CA ALA A 14 17.99 -21.16 42.49
C ALA A 14 19.47 -21.24 42.08
N ALA A 15 19.97 -20.21 41.38
CA ALA A 15 21.36 -19.79 41.48
C ALA A 15 21.45 -18.30 41.16
N ALA A 16 21.58 -17.50 42.21
CA ALA A 16 21.93 -16.09 42.14
C ALA A 16 23.44 -15.96 41.89
N LEU A 17 23.83 -15.11 40.93
CA LEU A 17 25.15 -14.50 40.90
C LEU A 17 24.97 -13.00 40.67
N MET A 18 25.14 -12.27 41.76
CA MET A 18 25.31 -10.83 41.78
C MET A 18 26.75 -10.50 41.41
N PHE A 19 26.97 -9.55 40.51
CA PHE A 19 28.17 -8.74 40.50
C PHE A 19 27.80 -7.27 40.35
N THR A 20 27.76 -6.60 41.50
CA THR A 20 27.99 -5.15 41.66
C THR A 20 29.33 -4.77 41.04
N GLY A 21 29.30 -3.84 40.08
CA GLY A 21 30.49 -3.15 39.59
C GLY A 21 30.30 -1.64 39.68
N CYS A 22 30.88 -1.01 40.70
CA CYS A 22 31.06 0.44 40.76
C CYS A 22 32.55 0.79 40.50
N ALA A 23 32.73 1.96 39.89
CA ALA A 23 33.94 2.80 39.84
C ALA A 23 34.97 2.55 38.72
N ARG A 24 35.09 3.57 37.85
CA ARG A 24 36.30 4.40 37.78
C ARG A 24 35.97 5.82 37.31
N LYS A 25 36.31 6.80 38.16
CA LYS A 25 36.51 8.21 37.82
C LYS A 25 37.85 8.35 37.10
N GLY A 26 37.87 9.10 36.02
CA GLY A 26 39.07 9.65 35.40
C GLY A 26 38.69 10.92 34.63
N THR A 27 39.36 12.02 34.93
CA THR A 27 39.25 13.33 34.27
C THR A 27 40.64 13.96 34.36
N PRO A 28 41.03 14.94 33.51
CA PRO A 28 40.94 15.05 32.06
C PRO A 28 42.36 15.18 31.43
N ALA A 29 42.48 15.09 30.12
CA ALA A 29 43.56 15.76 29.39
C ALA A 29 43.11 16.10 27.96
N ALA A 30 42.91 17.38 27.69
CA ALA A 30 42.92 17.90 26.32
C ALA A 30 44.38 18.11 25.89
N PRO A 31 44.69 17.93 24.60
CA PRO A 31 45.21 19.10 23.88
C PRO A 31 44.65 19.26 22.46
N ALA A 32 44.44 20.55 22.12
CA ALA A 32 44.64 21.25 20.84
C ALA A 32 44.17 20.66 19.48
N VAL A 33 43.12 21.30 18.94
CA VAL A 33 42.87 21.83 17.57
C VAL A 33 43.87 21.49 16.44
N GLN A 34 43.35 20.94 15.32
CA GLN A 34 43.60 21.33 13.90
C GLN A 34 42.33 20.95 13.09
N ASP A 35 41.54 21.92 12.63
CA ASP A 35 41.52 22.56 11.29
C ASP A 35 41.06 21.62 10.16
N GLY A 36 39.99 22.02 9.45
CA GLY A 36 39.46 21.32 8.27
C GLY A 36 37.94 21.27 8.19
N ASN A 37 37.34 22.27 7.53
CA ASN A 37 35.98 22.20 6.98
C ASN A 37 35.87 21.05 5.96
N ILE A 38 34.95 20.11 6.21
CA ILE A 38 34.23 19.38 5.15
C ILE A 38 32.75 19.46 5.55
N PRO A 39 31.89 20.17 4.81
CA PRO A 39 30.46 19.93 4.90
C PRO A 39 30.23 18.48 4.51
N GLY A 40 29.80 17.65 5.46
CA GLY A 40 29.43 16.27 5.17
C GLY A 40 28.32 16.27 4.13
N ASP A 41 28.54 15.51 3.05
CA ASP A 41 27.58 15.17 2.01
C ASP A 41 26.49 14.24 2.57
N ASP A 42 25.83 14.70 3.63
CA ASP A 42 24.62 14.15 4.19
C ASP A 42 23.45 14.85 3.48
N ALA A 43 23.52 14.93 2.16
CA ALA A 43 22.34 15.16 1.34
C ALA A 43 21.42 13.98 1.64
N GLN A 44 20.47 14.22 2.54
CA GLN A 44 19.33 13.36 2.79
C GLN A 44 18.77 12.97 1.43
N VAL A 45 18.99 11.71 1.03
CA VAL A 45 18.21 11.10 -0.05
C VAL A 45 16.80 11.06 0.51
N ILE A 46 16.04 12.12 0.22
CA ILE A 46 14.60 12.15 0.39
C ILE A 46 14.05 11.05 -0.51
N GLY A 47 13.91 9.84 0.03
CA GLY A 47 13.09 8.82 -0.62
C GLY A 47 11.72 9.45 -0.81
N GLU A 48 11.30 9.61 -2.07
CA GLU A 48 10.01 10.19 -2.43
C GLU A 48 8.93 9.42 -1.69
N THR A 49 8.44 10.03 -0.60
CA THR A 49 7.48 9.39 0.27
C THR A 49 6.13 9.53 -0.42
N GLN A 50 5.57 8.41 -0.86
CA GLN A 50 4.24 8.42 -1.45
C GLN A 50 3.23 9.04 -0.48
N LYS A 51 2.33 9.88 -0.99
CA LYS A 51 1.19 10.36 -0.24
C LYS A 51 0.19 9.22 -0.07
N ARG A 52 0.01 8.76 1.16
CA ARG A 52 -0.99 7.74 1.50
C ARG A 52 -2.40 8.31 1.51
N ILE A 53 -3.32 7.64 0.81
CA ILE A 53 -4.73 8.02 0.64
C ILE A 53 -5.58 6.78 0.88
N GLU A 54 -6.51 6.86 1.82
CA GLU A 54 -7.48 5.79 2.06
C GLU A 54 -8.77 6.10 1.29
N VAL A 55 -9.33 5.08 0.65
CA VAL A 55 -10.58 5.19 -0.13
C VAL A 55 -11.50 4.02 0.19
N GLY A 56 -12.80 4.26 0.23
CA GLY A 56 -13.84 3.27 0.48
C GLY A 56 -14.83 3.08 -0.67
N THR A 57 -14.72 3.86 -1.75
CA THR A 57 -15.60 3.74 -2.92
C THR A 57 -14.81 3.76 -4.24
N VAL A 58 -15.44 3.28 -5.31
CA VAL A 58 -14.83 3.33 -6.66
C VAL A 58 -14.59 4.77 -7.15
N GLN A 59 -15.46 5.70 -6.76
CA GLN A 59 -15.32 7.12 -7.09
C GLN A 59 -14.12 7.74 -6.37
N GLU A 60 -13.99 7.50 -5.06
CA GLU A 60 -12.82 7.97 -4.29
C GLU A 60 -11.51 7.35 -4.82
N PHE A 61 -11.53 6.09 -5.25
CA PHE A 61 -10.39 5.46 -5.93
C PHE A 61 -10.04 6.20 -7.22
N TYR A 62 -11.03 6.48 -8.09
CA TYR A 62 -10.84 7.24 -9.32
C TYR A 62 -10.19 8.62 -9.04
N GLU A 63 -10.67 9.35 -8.03
CA GLU A 63 -10.17 10.68 -7.67
C GLU A 63 -8.76 10.63 -7.04
N ALA A 64 -8.42 9.52 -6.38
CA ALA A 64 -7.14 9.37 -5.69
C ALA A 64 -5.96 9.09 -6.64
N ILE A 65 -6.22 8.58 -7.85
CA ILE A 65 -5.19 8.21 -8.83
C ILE A 65 -4.33 9.42 -9.21
N GLY A 66 -3.01 9.25 -9.14
CA GLY A 66 -2.01 10.23 -9.52
C GLY A 66 -0.59 9.76 -9.19
N PRO A 67 0.44 10.55 -9.53
CA PRO A 67 1.83 10.23 -9.20
C PRO A 67 2.09 10.31 -7.70
N ASP A 68 3.08 9.53 -7.24
CA ASP A 68 3.56 9.50 -5.87
C ASP A 68 2.46 9.22 -4.84
N ARG A 69 1.59 8.25 -5.13
CA ARG A 69 0.44 7.88 -4.29
C ARG A 69 0.53 6.46 -3.78
N GLU A 70 0.22 6.27 -2.51
CA GLU A 70 -0.14 4.99 -1.93
C GLU A 70 -1.65 4.99 -1.68
N ILE A 71 -2.41 4.35 -2.56
CA ILE A 71 -3.86 4.24 -2.42
C ILE A 71 -4.19 2.96 -1.66
N VAL A 72 -4.78 3.11 -0.48
CA VAL A 72 -5.20 2.00 0.37
C VAL A 72 -6.72 1.88 0.31
N LEU A 73 -7.18 0.74 -0.15
CA LEU A 73 -8.59 0.45 -0.37
C LEU A 73 -9.17 -0.19 0.89
N GLN A 74 -10.29 0.33 1.39
CA GLN A 74 -11.05 -0.34 2.44
C GLN A 74 -11.61 -1.68 1.93
N PRO A 75 -11.86 -2.66 2.81
CA PRO A 75 -12.46 -3.94 2.43
C PRO A 75 -13.79 -3.74 1.70
N GLY A 76 -13.94 -4.34 0.51
CA GLY A 76 -15.17 -4.20 -0.26
C GLY A 76 -15.04 -4.67 -1.71
N VAL A 77 -16.09 -4.36 -2.48
CA VAL A 77 -16.17 -4.57 -3.92
C VAL A 77 -16.24 -3.20 -4.60
N TYR A 78 -15.29 -2.95 -5.49
CA TYR A 78 -15.18 -1.74 -6.30
C TYR A 78 -15.67 -2.10 -7.71
N LEU A 79 -16.89 -1.70 -8.03
CA LEU A 79 -17.52 -1.95 -9.32
C LEU A 79 -17.27 -0.76 -10.26
N LEU A 80 -16.53 -0.97 -11.35
CA LEU A 80 -16.22 0.11 -12.30
C LEU A 80 -17.47 0.72 -12.96
N SER A 81 -18.55 -0.07 -13.06
CA SER A 81 -19.85 0.38 -13.57
C SER A 81 -20.54 1.42 -12.68
N GLU A 82 -20.11 1.55 -11.42
CA GLU A 82 -20.63 2.55 -10.49
C GLU A 82 -19.87 3.89 -10.61
N LEU A 83 -18.79 3.95 -11.40
CA LEU A 83 -18.15 5.22 -11.72
C LEU A 83 -19.14 6.12 -12.45
N LYS A 84 -19.24 7.34 -11.96
CA LYS A 84 -19.98 8.37 -12.68
C LYS A 84 -19.12 8.78 -13.87
N ASP A 85 -19.74 8.89 -15.05
CA ASP A 85 -19.08 9.41 -16.26
C ASP A 85 -18.88 10.93 -16.10
N GLU A 86 -17.98 11.30 -15.19
CA GLU A 86 -17.51 12.65 -14.96
C GLU A 86 -16.25 12.83 -15.81
N LYS A 87 -16.46 12.99 -17.12
CA LYS A 87 -15.36 13.28 -18.04
C LYS A 87 -14.54 14.45 -17.50
N GLU A 88 -13.22 14.25 -17.47
CA GLU A 88 -12.21 15.27 -17.19
C GLU A 88 -11.94 15.68 -15.72
N THR A 89 -12.41 14.94 -14.71
CA THR A 89 -12.09 15.29 -13.31
C THR A 89 -10.71 14.80 -12.84
N ASN A 90 -10.17 13.73 -13.43
CA ASN A 90 -8.79 13.28 -13.18
C ASN A 90 -7.95 13.21 -14.47
N PRO A 91 -6.88 14.03 -14.63
CA PRO A 91 -6.05 14.05 -15.84
C PRO A 91 -5.24 12.76 -16.07
N HIS A 92 -5.06 11.95 -15.02
CA HIS A 92 -4.34 10.67 -15.08
C HIS A 92 -5.26 9.49 -15.37
N VAL A 93 -6.55 9.72 -15.63
CA VAL A 93 -7.53 8.67 -15.86
C VAL A 93 -8.35 8.95 -17.11
N LEU A 94 -8.41 7.96 -18.00
CA LEU A 94 -9.37 7.93 -19.10
C LEU A 94 -10.39 6.83 -18.83
N LEU A 95 -11.68 7.17 -18.97
CA LEU A 95 -12.77 6.22 -18.93
C LEU A 95 -13.27 5.99 -20.35
N PHE A 96 -13.16 4.74 -20.82
CA PHE A 96 -13.93 4.30 -21.97
C PHE A 96 -15.20 3.64 -21.45
N ASN A 97 -16.36 4.20 -21.80
CA ASN A 97 -17.67 3.64 -21.48
C ASN A 97 -18.46 3.41 -22.77
N ARG A 98 -18.75 2.15 -23.07
CA ARG A 98 -19.66 1.79 -24.16
C ARG A 98 -20.72 0.81 -23.66
N LEU A 99 -21.96 1.27 -23.60
CA LEU A 99 -23.11 0.45 -23.18
C LEU A 99 -22.93 -0.21 -21.79
N GLY A 100 -22.19 0.45 -20.88
CA GLY A 100 -21.90 -0.06 -19.54
C GLY A 100 -20.57 -0.81 -19.44
N ASP A 101 -19.92 -1.17 -20.55
CA ASP A 101 -18.57 -1.71 -20.53
C ASP A 101 -17.60 -0.57 -20.20
N VAL A 102 -17.17 -0.51 -18.94
CA VAL A 102 -16.23 0.50 -18.43
C VAL A 102 -14.82 -0.07 -18.40
N GLU A 103 -13.92 0.59 -19.12
CA GLU A 103 -12.47 0.39 -19.06
C GLU A 103 -11.82 1.60 -18.39
N LEU A 104 -11.08 1.35 -17.32
CA LEU A 104 -10.32 2.36 -16.58
C LEU A 104 -8.87 2.36 -17.09
N THR A 105 -8.46 3.43 -17.75
CA THR A 105 -7.06 3.62 -18.16
C THR A 105 -6.37 4.60 -17.23
N ILE A 106 -5.32 4.15 -16.54
CA ILE A 106 -4.40 4.97 -15.74
C ILE A 106 -3.23 5.36 -16.64
N GLN A 107 -2.97 6.66 -16.78
CA GLN A 107 -1.98 7.18 -17.74
C GLN A 107 -0.98 8.17 -17.14
N GLY A 108 0.29 8.07 -17.55
CA GLY A 108 1.33 9.06 -17.23
C GLY A 108 1.58 9.19 -15.72
N VAL A 109 1.59 8.06 -15.01
CA VAL A 109 1.75 8.02 -13.54
C VAL A 109 3.06 7.32 -13.18
N GLU A 110 3.85 7.98 -12.33
CA GLU A 110 5.03 7.39 -11.71
C GLU A 110 4.79 7.12 -10.21
N ASN A 111 5.38 6.04 -9.69
CA ASN A 111 5.44 5.74 -8.27
C ASN A 111 4.04 5.66 -7.62
N LEU A 112 3.17 4.81 -8.18
CA LEU A 112 1.82 4.56 -7.66
C LEU A 112 1.72 3.15 -7.05
N SER A 113 1.27 3.07 -5.80
CA SER A 113 0.91 1.82 -5.12
C SER A 113 -0.60 1.75 -4.91
N ILE A 114 -1.20 0.59 -5.18
CA ILE A 114 -2.60 0.30 -4.89
C ILE A 114 -2.65 -0.97 -4.03
N ALA A 115 -3.20 -0.85 -2.82
CA ALA A 115 -3.19 -1.92 -1.83
C ALA A 115 -4.58 -2.13 -1.21
N GLY A 116 -5.07 -3.37 -1.24
CA GLY A 116 -6.25 -3.75 -0.46
C GLY A 116 -5.94 -3.86 1.03
N LEU A 117 -6.79 -3.31 1.89
CA LEU A 117 -6.68 -3.46 3.34
C LEU A 117 -7.35 -4.75 3.81
N GLY A 118 -6.77 -5.37 4.85
CA GLY A 118 -7.35 -6.54 5.53
C GLY A 118 -6.79 -7.89 5.07
N GLU A 119 -7.30 -8.97 5.67
CA GLU A 119 -6.78 -10.33 5.44
C GLU A 119 -7.23 -10.94 4.10
N LYS A 120 -8.32 -10.43 3.52
CA LYS A 120 -8.86 -10.87 2.23
C LYS A 120 -8.57 -9.83 1.16
N PRO A 121 -8.32 -10.26 -0.10
CA PRO A 121 -8.15 -9.31 -1.19
C PRO A 121 -9.39 -8.44 -1.38
N VAL A 122 -9.17 -7.15 -1.65
CA VAL A 122 -10.21 -6.22 -2.10
C VAL A 122 -10.57 -6.53 -3.56
N GLU A 123 -11.85 -6.52 -3.89
CA GLU A 123 -12.32 -6.93 -5.21
C GLU A 123 -12.51 -5.72 -6.12
N PHE A 124 -11.87 -5.74 -7.30
CA PHE A 124 -12.13 -4.81 -8.40
C PHE A 124 -12.82 -5.58 -9.51
N LEU A 125 -14.08 -5.23 -9.76
CA LEU A 125 -14.92 -5.93 -10.71
C LEU A 125 -15.42 -5.00 -11.80
N SER A 126 -15.50 -5.53 -13.01
CA SER A 126 -16.21 -4.88 -14.12
C SER A 126 -17.49 -5.65 -14.47
N GLN A 127 -18.52 -4.89 -14.84
CA GLN A 127 -19.81 -5.38 -15.31
C GLN A 127 -20.44 -4.32 -16.24
N PRO A 128 -20.89 -4.68 -17.46
CA PRO A 128 -20.67 -5.91 -18.21
C PRO A 128 -19.19 -6.27 -18.51
N ARG A 129 -18.95 -7.49 -19.04
CA ARG A 129 -17.62 -8.13 -19.15
C ARG A 129 -16.77 -7.72 -20.38
N ASN A 130 -17.22 -6.77 -21.22
CA ASN A 130 -16.62 -6.57 -22.55
C ASN A 130 -15.62 -5.42 -22.61
N ALA A 131 -14.96 -5.13 -21.48
CA ALA A 131 -13.91 -4.13 -21.37
C ALA A 131 -12.70 -4.69 -20.60
N ASN A 132 -11.50 -4.15 -20.87
CA ASN A 132 -10.41 -4.37 -19.93
C ASN A 132 -10.77 -3.69 -18.60
N ILE A 133 -10.39 -4.30 -17.48
CA ILE A 133 -10.73 -3.70 -16.17
C ILE A 133 -9.81 -2.53 -15.89
N MET A 134 -8.50 -2.75 -16.01
CA MET A 134 -7.52 -1.71 -15.74
C MET A 134 -6.41 -1.75 -16.79
N VAL A 135 -6.25 -0.64 -17.50
CA VAL A 135 -5.17 -0.41 -18.44
C VAL A 135 -4.18 0.55 -17.80
N PHE A 136 -2.91 0.22 -17.86
CA PHE A 136 -1.83 1.12 -17.46
C PHE A 136 -1.07 1.56 -18.70
N ASN A 137 -1.03 2.87 -18.94
CA ASN A 137 -0.39 3.47 -20.09
C ASN A 137 0.70 4.44 -19.64
N GLU A 138 1.93 4.28 -20.13
CA GLU A 138 3.04 5.19 -19.79
C GLU A 138 3.23 5.34 -18.26
N VAL A 139 3.14 4.22 -17.55
CA VAL A 139 3.31 4.17 -16.09
C VAL A 139 4.69 3.66 -15.70
N LYS A 140 5.21 4.13 -14.57
CA LYS A 140 6.50 3.69 -14.04
C LYS A 140 6.40 3.41 -12.54
N GLY A 141 6.95 2.30 -12.08
CA GLY A 141 6.98 1.98 -10.64
C GLY A 141 5.61 1.69 -10.02
N ILE A 142 4.75 0.94 -10.72
CA ILE A 142 3.45 0.50 -10.19
C ILE A 142 3.61 -0.68 -9.23
N LYS A 143 2.90 -0.63 -8.10
CA LYS A 143 2.76 -1.74 -7.15
C LYS A 143 1.29 -2.05 -6.92
N LEU A 144 0.90 -3.31 -7.12
CA LEU A 144 -0.45 -3.81 -6.83
C LEU A 144 -0.36 -4.89 -5.76
N SER A 145 -1.14 -4.79 -4.68
CA SER A 145 -1.08 -5.77 -3.59
C SER A 145 -2.43 -6.02 -2.93
N ASN A 146 -2.68 -7.27 -2.53
CA ASN A 146 -3.92 -7.69 -1.88
C ASN A 146 -5.19 -7.33 -2.66
N LEU A 147 -5.18 -7.54 -3.98
CA LEU A 147 -6.30 -7.28 -4.88
C LEU A 147 -6.77 -8.57 -5.56
N ARG A 148 -8.08 -8.69 -5.75
CA ARG A 148 -8.69 -9.62 -6.70
C ARG A 148 -9.34 -8.78 -7.81
N ILE A 149 -8.74 -8.80 -8.99
CA ILE A 149 -9.21 -8.02 -10.14
C ILE A 149 -9.79 -9.00 -11.15
N GLY A 150 -11.01 -8.78 -11.64
CA GLY A 150 -11.63 -9.71 -12.58
C GLY A 150 -13.05 -9.33 -12.97
N HIS A 151 -13.59 -9.96 -14.01
CA HIS A 151 -14.96 -9.69 -14.41
C HIS A 151 -15.95 -10.32 -13.42
N SER A 152 -17.05 -9.63 -13.13
CA SER A 152 -18.13 -10.17 -12.28
C SER A 152 -18.61 -11.56 -12.80
N PRO A 153 -18.94 -12.53 -11.94
CA PRO A 153 -19.30 -13.90 -12.37
C PRO A 153 -20.63 -13.94 -13.15
N GLU A 154 -20.57 -14.16 -14.46
CA GLU A 154 -21.74 -14.34 -15.33
C GLU A 154 -21.53 -15.50 -16.34
N LYS A 155 -22.60 -16.10 -16.87
CA LYS A 155 -22.56 -17.29 -17.76
C LYS A 155 -22.01 -17.03 -19.18
N SER A 156 -21.59 -15.81 -19.49
CA SER A 156 -21.11 -15.39 -20.82
C SER A 156 -19.60 -15.49 -20.97
N ILE A 157 -19.13 -15.39 -22.23
CA ILE A 157 -17.71 -15.46 -22.61
C ILE A 157 -16.96 -14.22 -22.10
N CYS A 158 -15.81 -14.44 -21.45
CA CYS A 158 -14.81 -13.41 -21.17
C CYS A 158 -13.84 -13.31 -22.35
N SER A 159 -13.90 -12.25 -23.14
CA SER A 159 -12.98 -12.02 -24.27
C SER A 159 -11.91 -10.97 -24.00
N GLU A 160 -12.10 -10.08 -23.02
CA GLU A 160 -11.17 -8.99 -22.72
C GLU A 160 -10.17 -9.32 -21.60
N GLY A 161 -9.09 -8.54 -21.52
CA GLY A 161 -8.06 -8.68 -20.50
C GLY A 161 -8.51 -8.16 -19.13
N VAL A 162 -7.88 -8.64 -18.06
CA VAL A 162 -8.08 -8.08 -16.71
C VAL A 162 -7.17 -6.86 -16.52
N LEU A 163 -5.88 -7.03 -16.79
CA LEU A 163 -4.86 -5.99 -16.72
C LEU A 163 -4.15 -5.90 -18.06
N LYS A 164 -3.98 -4.68 -18.56
CA LYS A 164 -3.18 -4.38 -19.75
C LYS A 164 -2.07 -3.40 -19.38
N LEU A 165 -0.84 -3.73 -19.75
CA LEU A 165 0.34 -2.90 -19.51
C LEU A 165 0.87 -2.42 -20.86
N ASN A 166 0.79 -1.11 -21.10
CA ASN A 166 1.40 -0.47 -22.27
C ASN A 166 2.61 0.32 -21.77
N SER A 167 3.79 -0.08 -22.26
CA SER A 167 5.07 0.59 -22.00
C SER A 167 5.42 1.56 -23.11
#